data_AF-A0A4Y9JDF2-F1
#
_entry.id   AF-A0A4Y9JDF2-F1
#
_cell.length_a   1.000
_cell.length_b   1.000
_cell.length_c   1.000
_cell.angle_alpha   90.00
_cell.angle_beta   90.00
_cell.angle_gamma   90.00
#
_symmetry.space_group_name_H-M   'P 1'
#
loop_
_entity.id
_entity.type
_entity.pdbx_description
1 polymer ?
#
loop_
_entity_poly.entity_id
_entity_poly.type
_entity_poly.pdbx_seq_one_letter_code
_entity_poly.pdbx_strand_id
1 'polypeptide(L)'
;MRRCIMNIVTVNHVRKEVSNNLLFESEQFYIPAGSITGIIGDNGSGKTTFLKMLMKEDVNYEGELKLNGQYSYVPQISPYENKSGGEQVLEMLKLHSAVRRIYYYWMNQRLI
;
A
#
# COMPACT_ATOMS: atom_id res chain seq x y z
N MET A 1 29.45 -8.70 5.61
CA MET A 1 28.25 -8.60 6.49
C MET A 1 27.03 -9.01 5.66
N ARG A 2 26.29 -10.07 6.03
CA ARG A 2 25.09 -10.48 5.28
C ARG A 2 23.99 -9.45 5.53
N ARG A 3 23.48 -8.82 4.47
CA ARG A 3 22.36 -7.88 4.54
C ARG A 3 21.12 -8.68 4.88
N CYS A 4 20.61 -8.58 6.10
CA CYS A 4 19.36 -9.22 6.49
C CYS A 4 18.24 -8.52 5.72
N ILE A 5 17.59 -9.23 4.80
CA ILE A 5 16.43 -8.70 4.08
C ILE A 5 15.30 -8.62 5.09
N MET A 6 14.90 -7.40 5.45
CA MET A 6 13.71 -7.19 6.27
C MET A 6 12.48 -7.35 5.39
N ASN A 7 11.42 -7.96 5.92
CA ASN A 7 10.13 -8.04 5.23
C ASN A 7 9.22 -6.89 5.67
N ILE A 8 8.70 -6.13 4.70
CA ILE A 8 7.78 -5.01 4.97
C ILE A 8 6.33 -5.50 5.09
N VAL A 9 5.94 -6.48 4.27
CA VAL A 9 4.65 -7.18 4.41
C VAL A 9 4.92 -8.66 4.68
N THR A 10 4.16 -9.24 5.60
CA THR A 10 4.11 -10.69 5.83
C THR A 10 2.66 -11.13 5.86
N VAL A 11 2.34 -12.17 5.11
CA VAL A 11 1.01 -12.75 4.97
C VAL A 11 1.12 -14.22 5.34
N ASN A 12 0.37 -14.67 6.34
CA ASN A 12 0.29 -16.06 6.77
C ASN A 12 -1.18 -16.51 6.84
N HIS A 13 -1.54 -17.49 6.01
CA HIS A 13 -2.85 -18.12 5.89
C HIS A 13 -4.01 -17.11 5.86
N VAL A 14 -3.89 -16.08 5.01
CA VAL A 14 -4.90 -15.01 4.94
C VAL A 14 -6.03 -15.41 4.02
N ARG A 15 -7.26 -15.34 4.54
CA ARG A 15 -8.48 -15.67 3.82
C ARG A 15 -9.51 -14.55 3.97
N LYS A 16 -10.06 -14.09 2.85
CA LYS A 16 -11.06 -13.03 2.81
C LYS A 16 -12.31 -13.50 2.10
N GLU A 17 -13.45 -13.38 2.79
CA GLU A 17 -14.77 -13.59 2.23
C GLU A 17 -15.58 -12.29 2.20
N VAL A 18 -16.47 -12.17 1.22
CA VAL A 18 -17.46 -11.09 1.14
C VAL A 18 -18.81 -11.72 0.80
N SER A 19 -19.80 -11.49 1.65
CA SER A 19 -21.16 -12.04 1.47
C SER A 19 -21.15 -13.57 1.23
N ASN A 20 -20.38 -14.30 2.02
CA ASN A 20 -20.18 -15.76 1.95
C ASN A 20 -19.56 -16.28 0.63
N ASN A 21 -18.94 -15.39 -0.15
CA ASN A 21 -18.15 -15.78 -1.32
C ASN A 21 -16.67 -15.54 -1.04
N LEU A 22 -15.83 -16.53 -1.37
CA LEU A 22 -14.39 -16.40 -1.28
C LEU A 22 -13.91 -15.32 -2.26
N LEU A 23 -13.32 -14.26 -1.72
CA LEU A 23 -12.73 -13.18 -2.52
C LEU A 23 -11.29 -13.53 -2.89
N PHE A 24 -10.49 -13.94 -1.90
CA PHE A 24 -9.16 -14.50 -2.09
C PHE A 24 -8.67 -15.26 -0.86
N GLU A 25 -7.70 -16.14 -1.08
CA GLU A 25 -6.98 -16.92 -0.08
C GLU A 25 -5.49 -16.98 -0.43
N SER A 26 -4.64 -16.97 0.57
CA SER A 26 -3.19 -17.02 0.42
C SER A 26 -2.56 -17.82 1.54
N GLU A 27 -1.76 -18.82 1.17
CA GLU A 27 -1.00 -19.65 2.10
C GLU A 27 0.09 -18.87 2.84
N GLN A 28 1.19 -18.49 2.18
CA GLN A 28 2.23 -17.71 2.83
C GLN A 28 3.07 -16.95 1.81
N PHE A 29 3.26 -15.64 2.04
CA PHE A 29 4.25 -14.86 1.31
C PHE A 29 4.72 -13.64 2.10
N TYR A 30 5.78 -13.02 1.61
CA TYR A 30 6.32 -11.79 2.17
C TYR A 30 6.76 -10.84 1.06
N ILE A 31 6.73 -9.54 1.35
CA ILE A 31 7.26 -8.50 0.48
C ILE A 31 8.55 -7.98 1.11
N PRO A 32 9.71 -8.15 0.45
CA PRO A 32 10.98 -7.60 0.91
C PRO A 32 10.97 -6.08 1.01
N ALA A 33 11.65 -5.52 2.01
CA ALA A 33 11.89 -4.08 2.08
C ALA A 33 12.76 -3.64 0.88
N GLY A 34 12.32 -2.58 0.20
CA GLY A 34 13.00 -2.02 -0.97
C GLY A 34 12.67 -2.69 -2.31
N SER A 35 11.76 -3.67 -2.34
CA SER A 35 11.25 -4.20 -3.61
C SER A 35 10.14 -3.32 -4.18
N ILE A 36 10.01 -3.34 -5.52
CA ILE A 36 8.81 -2.87 -6.22
C ILE A 36 7.97 -4.11 -6.50
N THR A 37 6.76 -4.18 -5.94
CA THR A 37 5.87 -5.34 -6.04
C THR A 37 4.55 -4.92 -6.65
N GLY A 38 4.16 -5.58 -7.74
CA GLY A 38 2.85 -5.40 -8.36
C GLY A 38 1.86 -6.45 -7.88
N ILE A 39 0.63 -6.04 -7.59
CA ILE A 39 -0.49 -6.95 -7.34
C ILE A 39 -1.31 -7.03 -8.62
N ILE A 40 -1.40 -8.22 -9.21
CA ILE A 40 -2.10 -8.48 -10.47
C ILE A 40 -3.30 -9.39 -10.25
N GLY A 41 -4.32 -9.24 -11.08
CA GLY A 41 -5.56 -10.01 -11.03
C GLY A 41 -6.72 -9.24 -11.64
N ASP A 42 -7.81 -9.94 -11.95
CA ASP A 42 -8.99 -9.36 -12.61
C ASP A 42 -9.71 -8.32 -11.75
N ASN A 43 -10.62 -7.55 -12.35
CA ASN A 43 -11.53 -6.69 -11.58
C ASN A 43 -12.39 -7.56 -10.66
N GLY A 44 -12.47 -7.18 -9.38
CA GLY A 44 -13.18 -7.97 -8.37
C GLY A 44 -12.36 -9.05 -7.68
N SER A 45 -11.09 -9.29 -8.06
CA SER A 45 -10.20 -10.26 -7.37
C SER A 45 -9.74 -9.86 -5.96
N GLY A 46 -10.18 -8.70 -5.45
CA GLY A 46 -9.86 -8.27 -4.09
C GLY A 46 -8.57 -7.46 -3.91
N LYS A 47 -7.92 -6.97 -4.98
CA LYS A 47 -6.71 -6.12 -4.88
C LYS A 47 -6.87 -4.91 -3.97
N THR A 48 -7.92 -4.11 -4.19
CA THR A 48 -8.21 -2.94 -3.36
C THR A 48 -8.58 -3.36 -1.93
N THR A 49 -9.28 -4.49 -1.77
CA THR A 49 -9.61 -5.07 -0.46
C THR A 49 -8.35 -5.48 0.31
N PHE A 50 -7.39 -6.12 -0.35
CA PHE A 50 -6.11 -6.48 0.24
C PHE A 50 -5.32 -5.24 0.70
N LEU A 51 -5.29 -4.17 -0.10
CA LEU A 51 -4.67 -2.90 0.31
C LEU A 51 -5.37 -2.30 1.53
N LYS A 52 -6.71 -2.30 1.57
CA LYS A 52 -7.48 -1.85 2.74
C LYS A 52 -7.20 -2.69 3.99
N MET A 53 -7.05 -4.01 3.83
CA MET A 53 -6.65 -4.91 4.92
C MET A 53 -5.25 -4.57 5.45
N LEU A 54 -4.27 -4.31 4.57
CA LEU A 54 -2.94 -3.86 4.96
C LEU A 54 -2.98 -2.54 5.75
N MET A 55 -3.87 -1.62 5.36
CA MET A 55 -4.06 -0.34 6.04
C MET A 55 -4.90 -0.44 7.32
N LYS A 56 -5.37 -1.65 7.68
CA LYS A 56 -6.29 -1.91 8.79
C LYS A 56 -7.66 -1.21 8.66
N GLU A 57 -8.05 -0.83 7.44
CA GLU A 57 -9.38 -0.30 7.14
C GLU A 57 -10.44 -1.42 7.02
N ASP A 58 -10.01 -2.63 6.67
CA ASP A 58 -10.84 -3.84 6.65
C ASP A 58 -10.18 -4.92 7.51
N VAL A 59 -10.80 -5.25 8.64
CA VAL A 59 -10.29 -6.23 9.61
C VAL A 59 -11.04 -7.57 9.54
N ASN A 60 -12.00 -7.70 8.62
CA ASN A 60 -12.83 -8.90 8.49
C ASN A 60 -12.13 -9.92 7.59
N TYR A 61 -11.06 -10.55 8.08
CA TYR A 61 -10.34 -11.62 7.39
C TYR A 61 -9.80 -12.61 8.41
N GLU A 62 -9.50 -13.83 7.97
CA GLU A 62 -8.82 -14.84 8.78
C GLU A 62 -7.32 -14.83 8.48
N GLY A 63 -6.51 -15.33 9.41
CA GLY A 63 -5.06 -15.40 9.27
C GLY A 63 -4.32 -14.20 9.85
N GLU A 64 -3.07 -14.03 9.42
CA GLU A 64 -2.17 -12.99 9.91
C GLU A 64 -1.62 -12.14 8.77
N LEU A 65 -1.87 -10.82 8.86
CA LEU A 65 -1.36 -9.81 7.95
C LEU A 65 -0.55 -8.78 8.74
N LYS A 66 0.76 -8.73 8.49
CA LYS A 66 1.68 -7.81 9.16
C LYS A 66 2.26 -6.82 8.16
N LEU A 67 2.16 -5.54 8.49
CA LEU A 67 2.83 -4.44 7.82
C LEU A 67 3.82 -3.80 8.80
N ASN A 68 5.11 -3.89 8.50
CA ASN A 68 6.20 -3.40 9.33
C ASN A 68 6.66 -2.02 8.87
N GLY A 69 7.20 -1.22 9.80
CA GLY A 69 7.76 0.09 9.48
C GLY A 69 6.70 1.17 9.21
N GLN A 70 7.15 2.28 8.66
CA GLN A 70 6.27 3.40 8.33
C GLN A 70 5.80 3.30 6.89
N TYR A 71 4.53 3.61 6.64
CA TYR A 71 3.90 3.51 5.34
C TYR A 71 3.03 4.74 5.05
N SER A 72 2.78 4.96 3.76
CA SER A 72 1.82 5.94 3.26
C SER A 72 0.94 5.26 2.23
N TYR A 73 -0.33 5.66 2.19
CA TYR A 73 -1.32 5.07 1.31
C TYR A 73 -1.93 6.13 0.40
N VAL A 74 -2.00 5.80 -0.88
CA VAL A 74 -2.63 6.62 -1.91
C VAL A 74 -3.87 5.83 -2.37
N PRO A 75 -5.07 6.19 -1.91
CA PRO A 75 -6.29 5.51 -2.33
C PRO A 75 -6.56 5.76 -3.81
N GLN A 76 -7.28 4.83 -4.44
CA GLN A 76 -7.67 4.93 -5.86
C GLN A 76 -8.49 6.20 -6.15
N ILE A 77 -9.35 6.59 -5.21
CA ILE A 77 -10.13 7.84 -5.29
C ILE A 77 -9.56 8.79 -4.25
N SER A 78 -9.14 9.97 -4.69
CA SER A 78 -8.64 11.00 -3.80
C SER A 78 -9.76 11.59 -2.95
N PRO A 79 -9.55 11.80 -1.65
CA PRO A 79 -10.48 12.54 -0.79
C PRO A 79 -10.35 14.06 -0.94
N TYR A 80 -9.35 14.54 -1.70
CA TYR A 80 -9.10 15.96 -1.90
C TYR A 80 -9.70 16.44 -3.21
N GLU A 81 -10.48 17.51 -3.11
CA GLU A 81 -11.04 18.24 -4.25
C GLU A 81 -10.22 19.50 -4.55
N ASN A 82 -10.37 20.05 -5.77
CA ASN A 82 -9.78 21.32 -6.19
C ASN A 82 -8.24 21.41 -6.11
N LYS A 83 -7.56 20.27 -6.22
CA LYS A 83 -6.11 20.14 -6.31
C LYS A 83 -5.74 19.34 -7.55
N SER A 84 -4.61 19.61 -8.18
CA SER A 84 -4.07 18.75 -9.23
C SER A 84 -3.74 17.36 -8.67
N GLY A 85 -3.72 16.32 -9.53
CA GLY A 85 -3.40 14.96 -9.08
C GLY A 85 -2.05 14.87 -8.33
N GLY A 86 -1.04 15.61 -8.77
CA GLY A 86 0.24 15.70 -8.08
C GLY A 86 0.13 16.31 -6.69
N GLU A 87 -0.62 17.40 -6.54
CA GLU A 87 -0.87 18.02 -5.23
C GLU A 87 -1.66 17.10 -4.30
N GLN A 88 -2.67 16.40 -4.83
CA GLN A 88 -3.44 15.42 -4.05
C GLN A 88 -2.54 14.31 -3.49
N VAL A 89 -1.66 13.75 -4.32
CA VAL A 89 -0.68 12.73 -3.90
C VAL A 89 0.27 13.30 -2.85
N LEU A 90 0.78 14.52 -3.04
CA LEU A 90 1.66 15.15 -2.06
C LEU A 90 0.97 15.32 -0.69
N GLU A 91 -0.31 15.68 -0.66
CA GLU A 91 -1.06 15.77 0.61
C GLU A 91 -1.23 14.41 1.28
N MET A 92 -1.53 13.36 0.52
CA MET A 92 -1.63 11.99 1.04
C MET A 92 -0.30 11.53 1.66
N LEU A 93 0.83 11.88 1.02
CA LEU A 93 2.16 11.55 1.52
C LEU A 93 2.56 12.37 2.76
N LYS A 94 2.05 13.60 2.92
CA LYS A 94 2.31 14.46 4.09
C LYS A 94 1.57 14.01 5.35
N LEU A 95 0.35 13.47 5.22
CA LEU A 95 -0.47 13.07 6.36
C LEU A 95 0.14 11.92 7.19
N HIS A 96 0.95 11.08 6.56
CA HIS A 96 1.63 9.98 7.24
C HIS A 96 3.11 10.36 7.42
N SER A 97 3.51 10.62 8.66
CA SER A 97 4.81 11.09 9.16
C SER A 97 6.06 10.26 8.74
N ALA A 98 5.90 9.33 7.81
CA ALA A 98 6.90 8.49 7.17
C ALA A 98 7.68 9.18 6.04
N VAL A 99 7.05 10.11 5.33
CA VAL A 99 7.65 10.69 4.12
C VAL A 99 8.38 11.98 4.45
N ARG A 100 9.47 11.85 5.22
CA ARG A 100 10.41 12.97 5.44
C ARG A 100 11.40 13.17 4.28
N ARG A 101 11.27 12.43 3.18
CA ARG A 101 12.22 12.49 2.07
C ARG A 101 11.58 12.24 0.69
N ILE A 102 10.51 12.97 0.38
CA ILE A 102 10.28 13.34 -1.03
C ILE A 102 11.35 14.37 -1.35
N TYR A 103 12.29 14.03 -2.24
CA TYR A 103 13.16 15.05 -2.81
C TYR A 103 12.27 16.12 -3.44
N TYR A 104 12.29 17.32 -2.87
CA TYR A 104 11.93 18.53 -3.57
C TYR A 104 12.94 18.77 -4.72
N TYR A 105 12.87 17.94 -5.77
CA TYR A 105 13.09 18.42 -7.13
C TYR A 105 11.68 18.77 -7.63
N TRP A 106 11.06 19.84 -7.11
CA TRP A 106 11.30 21.20 -7.60
C TRP A 106 11.56 21.16 -9.11
N MET A 107 10.48 20.97 -9.88
CA MET A 107 10.32 21.62 -11.17
C MET A 107 10.54 23.13 -10.95
N ASN A 108 11.80 23.57 -10.94
CA ASN A 108 12.16 24.77 -11.67
C ASN A 108 13.00 24.32 -12.83
N GLN A 109 12.29 23.99 -13.89
CA GLN A 109 12.76 24.33 -15.22
C GLN A 109 12.38 25.81 -15.43
N ARG A 110 13.20 26.71 -14.88
CA ARG A 110 13.46 28.00 -15.50
C ARG A 110 14.97 28.14 -15.65
N LEU A 111 15.34 28.63 -16.84
CA LEU A 111 16.67 28.88 -17.40
C LEU A 111 17.25 27.68 -18.16
N ILE A 112 16.90 27.56 -19.44
CA ILE A 112 17.50 28.38 -20.51
C ILE A 112 16.38 28.86 -21.44
#